data_AF-A0A5N5KBP3-F1
#
_entry.id   AF-A0A5N5KBP3-F1
#
_cell.length_a   1.000
_cell.length_b   1.000
_cell.length_c   1.000
_cell.angle_alpha   90.00
_cell.angle_beta   90.00
_cell.angle_gamma   90.00
#
_symmetry.space_group_name_H-M   'P 1'
#
loop_
_entity.id
_entity.type
_entity.pdbx_description
1 polymer ?
#
loop_
_entity_poly.entity_id
_entity_poly.type
_entity_poly.pdbx_seq_one_letter_code
_entity_poly.pdbx_strand_id
1 'polypeptide(L)'
;MAQAPPNPRNSERSIGWFNRFQYDKERDSPSDTRNALLVVATLIAAVTFQAGVNPPGGVWQDKGAHAGRAIYASQKNPYYVFLVSNTLAFSASLLVITSLTYRFPFHFEILVATASMMITYASALFAVTPRTSVRFRYIGIAALVPFVTRFLIQVLKKYARSKNVSRYEEVAEQTSQPA
;
A
#
# COMPACT_ATOMS: atom_id res chain seq x y z
N MET A 1 36.11 25.81 -30.90
CA MET A 1 36.17 25.33 -29.50
C MET A 1 35.65 23.90 -29.50
N ALA A 2 36.53 22.91 -29.39
CA ALA A 2 36.13 21.51 -29.35
C ALA A 2 35.54 21.20 -27.95
N GLN A 3 34.29 20.73 -27.88
CA GLN A 3 33.73 20.20 -26.64
C GLN A 3 34.45 18.90 -26.28
N ALA A 4 34.95 18.84 -25.04
CA ALA A 4 35.57 17.63 -24.52
C ALA A 4 34.53 16.50 -24.44
N PRO A 5 34.91 15.24 -24.75
CA PRO A 5 33.97 14.12 -24.71
C PRO A 5 33.45 13.89 -23.28
N PRO A 6 32.17 13.48 -23.11
CA PRO A 6 31.59 13.22 -21.79
C PRO A 6 32.39 12.14 -21.06
N ASN A 7 32.81 12.45 -19.82
CA ASN A 7 33.64 11.57 -19.00
C ASN A 7 32.82 10.38 -18.42
N PRO A 8 33.15 9.13 -18.77
CA PRO A 8 32.40 7.94 -18.33
C PRO A 8 32.50 7.65 -16.81
N ARG A 9 33.43 8.30 -16.08
CA ARG A 9 33.66 8.03 -14.64
C ARG A 9 32.56 8.53 -13.70
N ASN A 10 31.67 9.43 -14.14
CA ASN A 10 30.66 10.01 -13.27
C ASN A 10 29.38 9.15 -13.15
N SER A 11 29.04 8.35 -14.16
CA SER A 11 27.89 7.44 -14.11
C SER A 11 28.17 6.22 -13.23
N GLU A 12 29.39 5.66 -13.29
CA GLU A 12 29.78 4.49 -12.50
C GLU A 12 29.81 4.76 -10.98
N ARG A 13 30.31 5.95 -10.58
CA ARG A 13 30.36 6.34 -9.17
C ARG A 13 28.97 6.54 -8.57
N SER A 14 28.03 7.05 -9.37
CA SER A 14 26.63 7.20 -8.99
C SER A 14 25.99 5.84 -8.70
N ILE A 15 26.18 4.88 -9.60
CA ILE A 15 25.64 3.52 -9.45
C ILE A 15 26.22 2.82 -8.21
N GLY A 16 27.52 3.00 -7.95
CA GLY A 16 28.21 2.37 -6.82
C GLY A 16 27.71 2.80 -5.43
N TRP A 17 27.35 4.08 -5.24
CA TRP A 17 26.89 4.54 -3.92
C TRP A 17 25.47 4.09 -3.60
N PHE A 18 24.58 3.99 -4.60
CA PHE A 18 23.23 3.46 -4.41
C PHE A 18 23.23 2.00 -3.97
N ASN A 19 24.21 1.20 -4.42
CA ASN A 19 24.35 -0.20 -4.00
C ASN A 19 24.55 -0.34 -2.49
N ARG A 20 25.13 0.67 -1.80
CA ARG A 20 25.27 0.67 -0.34
C ARG A 20 23.91 0.74 0.38
N PHE A 21 22.93 1.41 -0.22
CA PHE A 21 21.59 1.62 0.33
C PHE A 21 20.60 0.50 -0.01
N GLN A 22 21.01 -0.48 -0.82
CA GLN A 22 20.18 -1.65 -1.10
C GLN A 22 20.10 -2.55 0.13
N TYR A 23 18.96 -3.21 0.27
CA TYR A 23 18.73 -4.21 1.31
C TYR A 23 19.67 -5.40 1.10
N ASP A 24 20.40 -5.76 2.14
CA ASP A 24 21.28 -6.91 2.18
C ASP A 24 20.84 -7.84 3.30
N LYS A 25 20.46 -9.08 2.96
CA LYS A 25 19.93 -10.07 3.93
C LYS A 25 20.99 -10.52 4.94
N GLU A 26 22.28 -10.38 4.64
CA GLU A 26 23.38 -10.74 5.55
C GLU A 26 23.68 -9.62 6.54
N ARG A 27 23.49 -8.36 6.12
CA ARG A 27 23.75 -7.17 6.95
C ARG A 27 22.52 -6.68 7.71
N ASP A 28 21.35 -6.70 7.06
CA ASP A 28 20.15 -6.03 7.53
C ASP A 28 19.20 -7.05 8.18
N SER A 29 18.89 -6.85 9.46
CA SER A 29 18.02 -7.79 10.17
C SER A 29 16.58 -7.73 9.62
N PRO A 30 15.86 -8.87 9.58
CA PRO A 30 14.45 -8.88 9.18
C PRO A 30 13.56 -7.99 10.06
N SER A 31 13.94 -7.80 11.33
CA SER A 31 13.20 -6.94 12.27
C SER A 31 13.39 -5.46 11.94
N ASP A 32 14.62 -5.02 11.68
CA ASP A 32 14.91 -3.62 11.36
C ASP A 32 14.30 -3.22 10.03
N THR A 33 14.40 -4.11 9.04
CA THR A 33 13.75 -3.93 7.72
C THR A 33 12.23 -3.82 7.87
N ARG A 34 11.62 -4.69 8.67
CA ARG A 34 10.18 -4.63 8.96
C ARG A 34 9.80 -3.30 9.63
N ASN A 35 10.58 -2.84 10.61
CA ASN A 35 10.33 -1.59 11.31
C ASN A 35 10.45 -0.39 10.37
N ALA A 36 11.48 -0.33 9.53
CA ALA A 36 11.65 0.72 8.54
C ALA A 36 10.49 0.76 7.53
N LEU A 37 10.08 -0.41 7.01
CA LEU A 37 8.94 -0.51 6.09
C LEU A 37 7.62 -0.10 6.75
N LEU A 38 7.41 -0.42 8.02
CA LEU A 38 6.23 0.02 8.77
C LEU A 38 6.18 1.54 8.93
N VAL A 39 7.32 2.18 9.21
CA VAL A 39 7.41 3.65 9.28
C VAL A 39 7.05 4.25 7.92
N VAL A 40 7.69 3.79 6.84
CA VAL A 40 7.42 4.31 5.49
C VAL A 40 5.95 4.10 5.10
N ALA A 41 5.39 2.91 5.33
CA ALA A 41 3.99 2.63 5.02
C ALA A 41 3.02 3.51 5.84
N THR A 42 3.30 3.71 7.13
CA THR A 42 2.46 4.56 7.99
C THR A 42 2.51 6.03 7.54
N LEU A 43 3.68 6.52 7.13
CA LEU A 43 3.84 7.87 6.60
C LEU A 43 3.06 8.06 5.29
N ILE A 44 3.16 7.12 4.36
CA ILE A 44 2.40 7.17 3.10
C ILE A 44 0.90 7.13 3.39
N ALA A 45 0.45 6.23 4.28
CA ALA A 45 -0.96 6.15 4.68
C ALA A 45 -1.45 7.47 5.29
N ALA A 46 -0.65 8.10 6.16
CA ALA A 46 -1.00 9.38 6.78
C ALA A 46 -1.08 10.51 5.74
N VAL A 47 -0.07 10.66 4.88
CA VAL A 47 -0.05 11.71 3.84
C VAL A 47 -1.22 11.56 2.86
N THR A 48 -1.49 10.33 2.42
CA THR A 48 -2.59 10.05 1.48
C THR A 48 -3.95 10.22 2.13
N PHE A 49 -4.11 9.86 3.42
CA PHE A 49 -5.33 10.15 4.16
C PHE A 49 -5.58 11.66 4.21
N GLN A 50 -4.56 12.44 4.60
CA GLN A 50 -4.65 13.90 4.67
C GLN A 50 -5.00 14.51 3.32
N ALA A 51 -4.34 14.09 2.24
CA ALA A 51 -4.63 14.59 0.90
C ALA A 51 -6.03 14.21 0.39
N GLY A 52 -6.54 13.03 0.78
CA GLY A 52 -7.87 12.57 0.39
C GLY A 52 -9.01 13.31 1.11
N VAL A 53 -8.84 13.60 2.41
CA VAL A 53 -9.85 14.34 3.20
C VAL A 53 -9.75 15.85 3.02
N ASN A 54 -8.56 16.36 2.69
CA ASN A 54 -8.29 17.76 2.38
C ASN A 54 -7.81 17.87 0.92
N PRO A 55 -8.74 17.86 -0.06
CA PRO A 55 -8.37 17.89 -1.47
C PRO A 55 -7.56 19.17 -1.80
N PRO A 56 -6.62 19.12 -2.75
CA PRO A 56 -5.89 20.29 -3.21
C PRO A 56 -6.83 21.44 -3.59
N GLY A 57 -6.51 22.66 -3.15
CA GLY A 57 -7.41 23.80 -3.36
C GLY A 57 -8.64 23.83 -2.43
N GLY A 58 -8.80 22.87 -1.54
CA GLY A 58 -9.82 22.84 -0.51
C GLY A 58 -11.21 22.43 -1.00
N VAL A 59 -12.21 22.70 -0.16
CA VAL A 59 -13.61 22.43 -0.43
C VAL A 59 -14.41 23.72 -0.47
N TRP A 60 -15.49 23.73 -1.26
CA TRP A 60 -16.41 24.86 -1.33
C TRP A 60 -17.02 25.13 0.06
N GLN A 61 -16.92 26.38 0.53
CA GLN A 61 -17.44 26.83 1.82
C GLN A 61 -18.81 27.51 1.72
N ASP A 62 -19.19 27.93 0.51
CA ASP A 62 -20.44 28.65 0.28
C ASP A 62 -21.65 27.76 0.56
N LYS A 63 -22.62 28.30 1.29
CA LYS A 63 -23.87 27.62 1.64
C LYS A 63 -24.66 27.36 0.35
N GLY A 64 -24.57 26.16 -0.18
CA GLY A 64 -25.23 25.76 -1.42
C GLY A 64 -25.02 24.28 -1.75
N ALA A 65 -25.52 23.83 -2.90
CA ALA A 65 -25.46 22.43 -3.33
C ALA A 65 -24.03 21.87 -3.52
N HIS A 66 -23.01 22.73 -3.45
CA HIS A 66 -21.61 22.40 -3.59
C HIS A 66 -20.83 22.39 -2.27
N ALA A 67 -21.43 22.82 -1.15
CA ALA A 67 -20.76 22.89 0.15
C ALA A 67 -20.09 21.55 0.51
N GLY A 68 -18.82 21.61 0.93
CA GLY A 68 -18.03 20.43 1.29
C GLY A 68 -17.48 19.62 0.10
N ARG A 69 -17.82 19.96 -1.15
CA ARG A 69 -17.21 19.33 -2.33
C ARG A 69 -15.84 19.91 -2.62
N ALA A 70 -14.93 19.08 -3.13
CA ALA A 70 -13.61 19.50 -3.58
C ALA A 70 -13.73 20.58 -4.65
N ILE A 71 -13.04 21.71 -4.46
CA ILE A 71 -12.87 22.74 -5.50
C ILE A 71 -12.14 22.12 -6.69
N TYR A 72 -11.16 21.24 -6.42
CA TYR A 72 -10.42 20.52 -7.45
C TYR A 72 -11.30 19.66 -8.37
N ALA A 73 -12.46 19.20 -7.90
CA ALA A 73 -13.39 18.41 -8.70
C ALA A 73 -14.02 19.20 -9.87
N SER A 74 -13.84 20.53 -9.91
CA SER A 74 -14.15 21.36 -11.09
C SER A 74 -13.34 20.94 -12.32
N GLN A 75 -12.08 20.52 -12.13
CA GLN A 75 -11.22 19.99 -13.18
C GLN A 75 -11.25 18.46 -13.17
N LYS A 76 -12.26 17.89 -13.84
CA LYS A 76 -12.58 16.45 -13.79
C LYS A 76 -11.39 15.51 -14.06
N ASN A 77 -10.61 15.78 -15.12
CA ASN A 77 -9.49 14.91 -15.54
C ASN A 77 -8.34 14.86 -14.53
N PRO A 78 -7.70 15.98 -14.14
CA PRO A 78 -6.60 15.95 -13.17
C PRO A 78 -7.07 15.54 -11.77
N TYR A 79 -8.28 15.91 -11.36
CA TYR A 79 -8.87 15.45 -10.10
C TYR A 79 -9.01 13.92 -10.06
N TYR A 80 -9.38 13.29 -11.17
CA TYR A 80 -9.48 11.83 -11.25
C TYR A 80 -8.12 11.14 -11.10
N VAL A 81 -7.09 11.64 -11.79
CA VAL A 81 -5.72 11.10 -11.69
C VAL A 81 -5.21 11.20 -10.25
N PHE A 82 -5.46 12.33 -9.59
CA PHE A 82 -5.14 12.53 -8.19
C PHE A 82 -5.86 11.51 -7.29
N LEU A 83 -7.20 11.43 -7.39
CA LEU A 83 -8.02 10.62 -6.50
C LEU A 83 -7.71 9.12 -6.61
N VAL A 84 -7.49 8.61 -7.83
CA VAL A 84 -7.11 7.21 -8.07
C VAL A 84 -5.72 6.92 -7.54
N SER A 85 -4.72 7.75 -7.88
CA SER A 85 -3.34 7.56 -7.43
C SER A 85 -3.23 7.60 -5.90
N ASN A 86 -3.91 8.56 -5.26
CA ASN A 86 -3.91 8.72 -3.82
C ASN A 86 -4.57 7.52 -3.12
N THR A 87 -5.70 7.06 -3.64
CA THR A 87 -6.40 5.88 -3.10
C THR A 87 -5.57 4.61 -3.25
N LEU A 88 -4.88 4.42 -4.37
CA LEU A 88 -3.98 3.29 -4.56
C LEU A 88 -2.81 3.30 -3.58
N ALA A 89 -2.18 4.46 -3.37
CA ALA A 89 -1.06 4.61 -2.44
C ALA A 89 -1.51 4.38 -0.98
N PHE A 90 -2.66 4.93 -0.59
CA PHE A 90 -3.27 4.70 0.72
C PHE A 90 -3.53 3.21 0.95
N SER A 91 -4.23 2.57 0.02
CA SER A 91 -4.56 1.16 0.15
C SER A 91 -3.26 0.31 0.17
N ALA A 92 -2.31 0.52 -0.74
CA ALA A 92 -1.06 -0.26 -0.77
C ALA A 92 -0.29 -0.19 0.57
N SER A 93 -0.31 0.98 1.21
CA SER A 93 0.30 1.19 2.52
C SER A 93 -0.40 0.37 3.62
N LEU A 94 -1.73 0.32 3.62
CA LEU A 94 -2.50 -0.53 4.55
C LEU A 94 -2.20 -2.02 4.35
N LEU A 95 -1.96 -2.47 3.11
CA LEU A 95 -1.52 -3.85 2.84
C LEU A 95 -0.17 -4.14 3.47
N VAL A 96 0.80 -3.26 3.27
CA VAL A 96 2.15 -3.42 3.83
C VAL A 96 2.08 -3.45 5.36
N ILE A 97 1.32 -2.54 5.98
CA ILE A 97 1.10 -2.54 7.43
C ILE A 97 0.50 -3.87 7.88
N THR A 98 -0.56 -4.34 7.24
CA THR A 98 -1.26 -5.59 7.61
C THR A 98 -0.38 -6.82 7.40
N SER A 99 0.40 -6.87 6.31
CA SER A 99 1.31 -7.98 6.01
C SER A 99 2.50 -8.03 6.97
N LEU A 100 3.09 -6.89 7.31
CA LEU A 100 4.25 -6.83 8.20
C LEU A 100 3.89 -7.04 9.67
N THR A 101 2.65 -6.70 10.07
CA THR A 101 2.12 -6.94 11.41
C THR A 101 1.48 -8.32 11.57
N TYR A 102 1.49 -9.15 10.52
CA TYR A 102 0.94 -10.50 10.57
C TYR A 102 1.69 -11.37 11.59
N ARG A 103 0.97 -11.97 12.54
CA ARG A 103 1.47 -12.69 13.73
C ARG A 103 2.00 -11.82 14.89
N PHE A 104 1.75 -10.52 14.91
CA PHE A 104 1.96 -9.71 16.12
C PHE A 104 0.86 -9.99 17.15
N PRO A 105 1.14 -9.82 18.46
CA PRO A 105 0.14 -10.00 19.52
C PRO A 105 -1.09 -9.08 19.34
N PHE A 106 -0.92 -7.92 18.70
CA PHE A 106 -1.98 -6.93 18.44
C PHE A 106 -2.44 -6.87 16.97
N HIS A 107 -2.27 -7.96 16.21
CA HIS A 107 -2.61 -7.97 14.78
C HIS A 107 -4.08 -7.69 14.50
N PHE A 108 -4.98 -8.15 15.37
CA PHE A 108 -6.42 -7.95 15.21
C PHE A 108 -6.80 -6.49 15.42
N GLU A 109 -6.26 -5.83 16.45
CA GLU A 109 -6.46 -4.41 16.71
C GLU A 109 -5.97 -3.56 15.54
N ILE A 110 -4.82 -3.92 14.95
CA ILE A 110 -4.30 -3.25 13.76
C ILE A 110 -5.21 -3.47 12.55
N LEU A 111 -5.76 -4.68 12.37
CA LEU A 111 -6.71 -4.97 11.30
C LEU A 111 -7.99 -4.14 11.46
N VAL A 112 -8.55 -4.09 12.66
CA VAL A 112 -9.75 -3.29 12.96
C VAL A 112 -9.47 -1.79 12.75
N ALA A 113 -8.32 -1.29 13.20
CA ALA A 113 -7.92 0.10 13.00
C ALA A 113 -7.76 0.44 11.52
N THR A 114 -7.07 -0.40 10.75
CA THR A 114 -6.85 -0.18 9.31
C THR A 114 -8.14 -0.32 8.48
N ALA A 115 -9.04 -1.23 8.87
CA ALA A 115 -10.38 -1.33 8.28
C ALA A 115 -11.24 -0.10 8.58
N SER A 116 -11.27 0.37 9.83
CA SER A 116 -11.93 1.62 10.23
C SER A 116 -11.39 2.82 9.45
N MET A 117 -10.07 2.95 9.35
CA MET A 117 -9.41 4.03 8.60
C MET A 117 -9.74 4.00 7.11
N MET A 118 -9.89 2.81 6.52
CA MET A 118 -10.33 2.65 5.13
C MET A 118 -11.77 3.11 4.91
N ILE A 119 -12.67 2.81 5.87
CA ILE A 119 -14.07 3.25 5.84
C ILE A 119 -14.16 4.77 5.95
N THR A 120 -13.44 5.39 6.89
CA THR A 120 -13.44 6.85 7.05
C THR A 120 -12.86 7.55 5.82
N TYR A 121 -11.80 7.00 5.23
CA TYR A 121 -11.23 7.49 3.96
C TYR A 121 -12.23 7.40 2.80
N ALA A 122 -12.91 6.26 2.63
CA ALA A 122 -13.93 6.10 1.59
C ALA A 122 -15.12 7.06 1.78
N SER A 123 -15.55 7.26 3.03
CA SER A 123 -16.61 8.22 3.38
C SER A 123 -16.18 9.65 3.04
N ALA A 124 -14.95 10.04 3.36
CA ALA A 124 -14.43 11.36 3.04
C ALA A 124 -14.38 11.60 1.52
N LEU A 125 -13.87 10.64 0.75
CA LEU A 125 -13.86 10.71 -0.72
C LEU A 125 -15.26 10.87 -1.29
N PHE A 126 -16.26 10.18 -0.73
CA PHE A 126 -17.64 10.30 -1.14
C PHE A 126 -18.24 11.68 -0.81
N ALA A 127 -17.88 12.25 0.33
CA ALA A 127 -18.34 13.58 0.74
C ALA A 127 -17.76 14.69 -0.18
N VAL A 128 -16.47 14.61 -0.50
CA VAL A 128 -15.80 15.65 -1.29
C VAL A 128 -16.07 15.54 -2.80
N THR A 129 -16.54 14.38 -3.29
CA THR A 129 -16.70 14.13 -4.73
C THR A 129 -18.14 14.39 -5.23
N PRO A 130 -18.35 15.21 -6.27
CA PRO A 130 -19.70 15.51 -6.79
C PRO A 130 -20.45 14.28 -7.33
N ARG A 131 -21.75 14.17 -7.03
CA ARG A 131 -22.61 13.01 -7.41
C ARG A 131 -22.89 12.85 -8.91
N THR A 132 -22.52 13.82 -9.76
CA THR A 132 -22.90 13.86 -11.19
C THR A 132 -22.09 12.96 -12.13
N SER A 133 -21.13 12.16 -11.63
CA SER A 133 -20.59 11.03 -12.39
C SER A 133 -21.01 9.71 -11.75
N VAL A 134 -22.03 9.08 -12.31
CA VAL A 134 -22.48 7.70 -12.01
C VAL A 134 -21.36 6.62 -12.08
N ARG A 135 -20.13 7.00 -12.46
CA ARG A 135 -18.89 6.20 -12.52
C ARG A 135 -18.07 6.15 -11.22
N PHE A 136 -18.38 6.96 -10.20
CA PHE A 136 -17.71 6.90 -8.89
C PHE A 136 -17.98 5.59 -8.11
N ARG A 137 -19.03 4.84 -8.49
CA ARG A 137 -19.41 3.51 -7.97
C ARG A 137 -18.37 2.41 -8.20
N TYR A 138 -17.49 2.55 -9.20
CA TYR A 138 -16.44 1.58 -9.54
C TYR A 138 -15.08 1.87 -8.90
N ILE A 139 -14.83 3.11 -8.49
CA ILE A 139 -13.55 3.52 -7.89
C ILE A 139 -13.42 2.95 -6.48
N GLY A 140 -14.52 2.89 -5.72
CA GLY A 140 -14.56 2.27 -4.38
C GLY A 140 -14.58 0.72 -4.39
N ILE A 141 -15.17 0.10 -5.42
CA ILE A 141 -15.21 -1.38 -5.55
C ILE A 141 -13.88 -1.90 -6.11
N ALA A 142 -13.25 -1.21 -7.07
CA ALA A 142 -11.93 -1.54 -7.57
C ALA A 142 -10.79 -1.32 -6.55
N ALA A 143 -10.96 -0.38 -5.60
CA ALA A 143 -9.99 -0.15 -4.53
C ALA A 143 -9.97 -1.25 -3.44
N LEU A 144 -11.05 -2.04 -3.31
CA LEU A 144 -11.24 -3.06 -2.26
C LEU A 144 -10.98 -4.50 -2.75
N VAL A 145 -11.23 -4.80 -4.03
CA VAL A 145 -11.18 -6.15 -4.61
C VAL A 145 -9.75 -6.79 -4.67
N PRO A 146 -8.68 -6.06 -5.00
CA PRO A 146 -7.31 -6.59 -5.00
C PRO A 146 -6.77 -6.96 -3.60
N PHE A 147 -7.33 -6.34 -2.57
CA PHE A 147 -6.98 -6.57 -1.15
C PHE A 147 -7.59 -7.86 -0.64
N VAL A 148 -8.88 -8.09 -0.96
CA VAL A 148 -9.60 -9.35 -0.70
C VAL A 148 -8.94 -10.53 -1.43
N THR A 149 -8.43 -10.34 -2.65
CA THR A 149 -7.79 -11.41 -3.43
C THR A 149 -6.35 -11.70 -3.02
N ARG A 150 -5.52 -10.69 -2.72
CA ARG A 150 -4.14 -10.94 -2.21
C ARG A 150 -4.13 -11.50 -0.78
N PHE A 151 -5.07 -11.11 0.09
CA PHE A 151 -5.26 -11.70 1.41
C PHE A 151 -5.66 -13.18 1.32
N LEU A 152 -6.60 -13.52 0.43
CA LEU A 152 -7.03 -14.92 0.20
C LEU A 152 -5.89 -15.80 -0.33
N ILE A 153 -5.10 -15.32 -1.31
CA ILE A 153 -3.98 -16.09 -1.90
C ILE A 153 -2.83 -16.31 -0.89
N GLN A 154 -2.54 -15.37 0.00
CA GLN A 154 -1.51 -15.54 1.03
C GLN A 154 -1.94 -16.49 2.16
N VAL A 155 -3.22 -16.47 2.58
CA VAL A 155 -3.78 -17.43 3.55
C VAL A 155 -3.82 -18.84 2.96
N LEU A 156 -4.19 -18.99 1.69
CA LEU A 156 -4.23 -20.29 1.01
C LEU A 156 -2.85 -20.87 0.72
N LYS A 157 -1.87 -20.08 0.23
CA LYS A 157 -0.48 -20.54 0.04
C LYS A 157 0.20 -20.94 1.36
N LYS A 158 -0.11 -20.24 2.46
CA LYS A 158 0.39 -20.58 3.81
C LYS A 158 -0.23 -21.89 4.32
N TYR A 159 -1.53 -22.10 4.13
CA TYR A 159 -2.23 -23.33 4.49
C TYR A 159 -1.74 -24.54 3.67
N ALA A 160 -1.56 -24.38 2.36
CA ALA A 160 -1.06 -25.44 1.47
C ALA A 160 0.41 -25.82 1.76
N ARG A 161 1.28 -24.84 2.04
CA ARG A 161 2.68 -25.12 2.40
C ARG A 161 2.80 -25.83 3.75
N SER A 162 2.00 -25.43 4.74
CA SER A 162 1.97 -26.09 6.06
C SER A 162 1.53 -27.55 5.94
N LYS A 163 0.52 -27.84 5.11
CA LYS A 163 0.04 -29.22 4.88
C LYS A 163 1.04 -30.08 4.10
N ASN A 164 1.79 -29.49 3.15
CA ASN A 164 2.84 -30.20 2.40
C ASN A 164 4.03 -30.58 3.27
N VAL A 165 4.50 -29.67 4.13
CA VAL A 165 5.63 -29.93 5.03
C VAL A 165 5.31 -31.06 6.01
N SER A 166 4.16 -31.01 6.69
CA SER A 166 3.75 -32.08 7.62
C SER A 166 3.62 -33.45 6.94
N ARG A 167 3.17 -33.47 5.68
CA ARG A 167 3.08 -34.71 4.89
C ARG A 167 4.45 -35.26 4.47
N TYR A 168 5.45 -34.41 4.22
CA TYR A 168 6.81 -34.87 3.95
C TYR A 168 7.48 -35.40 5.21
N GLU A 169 7.21 -34.80 6.37
CA GLU A 169 7.71 -35.26 7.66
C GLU A 169 7.10 -36.63 8.03
N GLU A 170 5.80 -36.83 7.86
CA GLU A 170 5.12 -38.12 8.10
C GLU A 170 5.64 -39.25 7.19
N VAL A 171 5.85 -38.95 5.90
CA VAL A 171 6.38 -39.94 4.94
C VAL A 171 7.86 -40.22 5.19
N ALA A 172 8.65 -39.20 5.55
CA ALA A 172 10.05 -39.40 5.90
C ALA A 172 10.20 -40.27 7.16
N GLU A 173 9.33 -40.08 8.16
CA GLU A 173 9.31 -40.86 9.39
C GLU A 173 8.88 -42.32 9.16
N GLN A 174 7.92 -42.58 8.26
CA GLN A 174 7.52 -43.94 7.88
C GLN A 174 8.58 -44.67 7.02
N THR A 175 9.32 -43.96 6.17
CA THR A 175 10.31 -44.58 5.27
C THR A 175 11.67 -44.81 5.96
N SER A 176 11.88 -44.19 7.12
CA SER A 176 13.13 -44.31 7.91
C SER A 176 13.02 -45.28 9.10
N GLN A 177 11.83 -45.86 9.35
CA GLN A 177 11.70 -47.00 10.23
C GLN A 177 12.16 -48.27 9.49
N PRO A 178 13.23 -48.95 9.95
CA PRO A 178 13.66 -50.21 9.35
C PRO A 178 12.57 -51.27 9.57
N ALA A 179 12.24 -51.99 8.48
CA ALA A 179 11.42 -53.20 8.54
C ALA A 179 12.10 -54.31 9.34
#